data_AF-A0A151JMX3-F1
#
_entry.id   AF-A0A151JMX3-F1
#
_cell.length_a   1.000
_cell.length_b   1.000
_cell.length_c   1.000
_cell.angle_alpha   90.00
_cell.angle_beta   90.00
_cell.angle_gamma   90.00
#
_symmetry.space_group_name_H-M   'P 1'
#
loop_
_entity.id
_entity.type
_entity.pdbx_description
1 polymer ?
#
loop_
_entity_poly.entity_id
_entity_poly.type
_entity_poly.pdbx_seq_one_letter_code
_entity_poly.pdbx_strand_id
1 'polypeptide(L)'
;MSQVEIAIGDIRGNRIVLPHATWMAFIEKRSDIQQLVRSSTPSSLMIQDLVIKLVKIRDMDNVKLSLCDKCVYMKPSTILFMLELEQCVEHTYFDLCQYTNIVSDKFDYFVNYLRQNCIMNKLEAVNTLRRIYDKHSGIACELIVYAVDNIVYDALHEK
;
A
#
# COMPACT_ATOMS: atom_id res chain seq x y z
N MET A 1 -7.69 -6.26 -11.68
CA MET A 1 -8.09 -6.84 -10.38
C MET A 1 -7.54 -5.97 -9.27
N SER A 2 -8.37 -5.52 -8.33
CA SER A 2 -7.96 -4.62 -7.24
C SER A 2 -7.25 -5.39 -6.13
N GLN A 3 -6.28 -4.77 -5.45
CA GLN A 3 -5.53 -5.38 -4.35
C GLN A 3 -5.32 -4.41 -3.19
N VAL A 4 -5.04 -4.95 -2.00
CA VAL A 4 -4.68 -4.19 -0.80
C VAL A 4 -3.18 -4.36 -0.54
N GLU A 5 -2.51 -3.26 -0.25
CA GLU A 5 -1.08 -3.25 0.03
C GLU A 5 -0.80 -2.64 1.41
N ILE A 6 0.12 -3.24 2.16
CA ILE A 6 0.66 -2.64 3.37
C ILE A 6 1.89 -1.82 2.99
N ALA A 7 1.94 -0.58 3.45
CA ALA A 7 2.98 0.38 3.10
C ALA A 7 3.65 0.92 4.36
N ILE A 8 4.98 0.90 4.40
CA ILE A 8 5.74 1.63 5.42
C ILE A 8 6.48 2.77 4.73
N GLY A 9 6.16 4.00 5.14
CA GLY A 9 6.78 5.21 4.65
C GLY A 9 7.66 5.89 5.70
N ASP A 10 8.63 6.68 5.24
CA ASP A 10 9.35 7.67 6.07
C ASP A 10 8.96 9.11 5.72
N ILE A 11 9.42 10.06 6.55
CA ILE A 11 9.13 11.50 6.37
C ILE A 11 9.75 12.12 5.11
N ARG A 12 10.58 11.37 4.37
CA ARG A 12 11.25 11.81 3.14
C ARG A 12 10.54 11.29 1.90
N GLY A 13 9.41 10.60 2.06
CA GLY A 13 8.65 10.00 0.98
C GLY A 13 9.21 8.66 0.50
N ASN A 14 10.20 8.06 1.18
CA ASN A 14 10.60 6.70 0.88
C ASN A 14 9.51 5.75 1.36
N ARG A 15 9.16 4.74 0.55
CA ARG A 15 8.15 3.74 0.90
C ARG A 15 8.65 2.35 0.53
N ILE A 16 8.46 1.40 1.45
CA ILE A 16 8.50 -0.03 1.14
C ILE A 16 7.06 -0.57 1.15
N VAL A 17 6.77 -1.47 0.21
CA VAL A 17 5.48 -2.18 0.13
C VAL A 17 5.68 -3.57 0.68
N LEU A 18 5.00 -3.89 1.77
CA LEU A 18 5.06 -5.19 2.40
C LEU A 18 3.89 -6.07 1.93
N PRO A 19 4.16 -7.27 1.40
CA PRO A 19 3.14 -8.31 1.32
C PRO A 19 2.57 -8.59 2.71
N HIS A 20 1.28 -8.93 2.79
CA HIS A 20 0.63 -9.30 4.05
C HIS A 20 1.35 -10.45 4.77
N ALA A 21 1.81 -11.45 4.01
CA ALA A 21 2.62 -12.54 4.56
C ALA A 21 3.94 -12.08 5.19
N THR A 22 4.57 -11.03 4.66
CA THR A 22 5.79 -10.44 5.23
C THR A 22 5.48 -9.63 6.49
N TRP A 23 4.34 -8.94 6.53
CA TRP A 23 3.84 -8.29 7.75
C TRP A 23 3.58 -9.31 8.87
N MET A 24 2.92 -10.43 8.57
CA MET A 24 2.70 -11.49 9.56
C MET A 24 4.01 -12.08 10.08
N ALA A 25 4.96 -12.38 9.19
CA ALA A 25 6.28 -12.86 9.60
C ALA A 25 7.05 -11.80 10.41
N PHE A 26 6.86 -10.51 10.15
CA PHE A 26 7.41 -9.42 10.94
C PHE A 26 6.86 -9.42 12.38
N ILE A 27 5.55 -9.63 12.54
CA ILE A 27 4.90 -9.73 13.84
C ILE A 27 5.35 -10.99 14.61
N GLU A 28 5.44 -12.14 13.95
CA GLU A 28 5.93 -13.40 14.55
C GLU A 28 7.36 -13.26 15.10
N LYS A 29 8.16 -12.40 14.47
CA LYS A 29 9.55 -12.09 14.87
C LYS A 29 9.66 -11.01 15.94
N ARG A 30 8.57 -10.66 16.64
CA ARG A 30 8.53 -9.65 17.72
C ARG A 30 9.68 -9.76 18.71
N SER A 31 9.95 -10.95 19.27
CA SER A 31 11.02 -11.15 20.26
C SER A 31 12.41 -10.88 19.67
N ASP A 32 12.66 -11.35 18.45
CA ASP A 32 13.93 -11.16 17.75
C ASP A 32 14.15 -9.67 17.43
N ILE A 33 13.10 -8.94 17.00
CA ILE A 33 13.15 -7.50 16.74
C ILE A 33 13.40 -6.71 18.04
N GLN A 34 12.73 -7.08 19.13
CA GLN A 34 12.95 -6.45 20.43
C GLN A 34 14.38 -6.66 20.94
N GLN A 35 14.95 -7.86 20.73
CA GLN A 35 16.34 -8.15 21.05
C GLN A 35 17.30 -7.35 20.16
N LEU A 36 17.04 -7.29 18.86
CA LEU A 36 17.83 -6.53 17.88
C LEU A 36 17.93 -5.04 18.28
N VAL A 37 16.80 -4.43 18.64
CA VAL A 37 16.72 -3.01 19.02
C VAL A 37 17.44 -2.71 20.33
N ARG A 38 17.52 -3.69 21.25
CA ARG A 38 18.24 -3.54 22.53
C ARG A 38 19.73 -3.87 22.43
N SER A 39 20.17 -4.45 21.32
CA SER A 39 21.55 -4.86 21.12
C SER A 39 22.49 -3.66 20.98
N SER A 40 23.64 -3.72 21.63
CA SER A 40 24.74 -2.75 21.43
C SER A 40 25.64 -3.11 20.24
N THR A 41 25.55 -4.35 19.74
CA THR A 41 26.30 -4.83 18.57
C THR A 41 25.47 -4.71 17.30
N PRO A 42 26.06 -4.13 16.21
CA PRO A 42 25.43 -4.11 14.90
C PRO A 42 25.06 -5.51 14.45
N SER A 43 23.77 -5.73 14.23
CA SER A 43 23.23 -7.01 13.78
C SER A 43 22.11 -6.76 12.78
N SER A 44 21.77 -7.80 12.02
CA SER A 44 20.69 -7.78 11.04
C SER A 44 19.78 -8.98 11.23
N LEU A 45 18.49 -8.75 11.08
CA LEU A 45 17.45 -9.77 11.05
C LEU A 45 16.85 -9.82 9.64
N MET A 46 16.77 -11.01 9.08
CA MET A 46 16.14 -11.28 7.79
C MET A 46 14.78 -11.90 8.04
N ILE A 47 13.74 -11.37 7.39
CA ILE A 47 12.37 -11.88 7.43
C ILE A 47 11.90 -11.97 5.98
N GLN A 48 11.97 -13.17 5.39
CA GLN A 48 11.80 -13.34 3.94
C GLN A 48 12.78 -12.38 3.22
N ASP A 49 12.27 -11.49 2.36
CA ASP A 49 13.07 -10.49 1.64
C ASP A 49 13.29 -9.18 2.42
N LEU A 50 12.65 -9.01 3.59
CA LEU A 50 12.79 -7.83 4.44
C LEU A 50 14.04 -7.95 5.32
N VAL A 51 14.95 -6.98 5.18
CA VAL A 51 16.15 -6.84 6.01
C VAL A 51 15.95 -5.75 7.04
N ILE A 52 16.06 -6.11 8.31
CA ILE A 52 16.02 -5.19 9.46
C ILE A 52 17.43 -5.06 10.01
N LYS A 53 17.99 -3.86 10.02
CA LYS A 53 19.36 -3.63 10.49
C LYS A 53 19.44 -2.45 11.44
N LEU A 54 20.11 -2.64 12.57
CA LEU A 54 20.47 -1.53 13.46
C LEU A 54 21.67 -0.78 12.85
N VAL A 55 21.53 0.53 12.67
CA VAL A 55 22.54 1.40 12.05
C VAL A 55 22.70 2.69 12.86
N LYS A 56 23.91 3.26 12.85
CA LYS A 56 24.15 4.58 13.44
C LYS A 56 24.10 5.67 12.38
N ILE A 57 23.32 6.71 12.63
CA ILE A 57 23.27 7.92 11.80
C ILE A 57 23.51 9.10 12.73
N ARG A 58 24.65 9.79 12.54
CA ARG A 58 25.10 10.90 13.41
C ARG A 58 25.08 10.50 14.89
N ASP A 59 25.69 9.35 15.18
CA ASP A 59 25.79 8.74 16.52
C ASP A 59 24.47 8.37 17.21
N MET A 60 23.33 8.50 16.51
CA MET A 60 22.04 8.02 16.99
C MET A 60 21.70 6.67 16.39
N ASP A 61 21.19 5.77 17.22
CA ASP A 61 20.70 4.47 16.77
C ASP A 61 19.42 4.62 15.95
N ASN A 62 19.42 3.97 14.80
CA ASN A 62 18.32 3.93 13.85
C ASN A 62 18.13 2.50 13.37
N VAL A 63 16.93 2.19 12.91
CA VAL A 63 16.61 0.93 12.26
C VAL A 63 16.41 1.20 10.78
N LYS A 64 17.18 0.49 9.96
CA LYS A 64 17.01 0.46 8.51
C LYS A 64 16.17 -0.76 8.16
N LEU A 65 15.01 -0.54 7.55
CA LEU A 65 14.25 -1.57 6.86
C LEU A 65 14.61 -1.51 5.38
N SER A 66 15.01 -2.64 4.79
CA SER A 66 15.33 -2.73 3.36
C SER A 66 14.52 -3.86 2.74
N LEU A 67 13.88 -3.60 1.60
CA LEU A 67 13.17 -4.58 0.81
C LEU A 67 13.45 -4.29 -0.66
N CYS A 68 14.06 -5.26 -1.35
CA CYS A 68 14.62 -5.07 -2.68
C CYS A 68 15.62 -3.90 -2.72
N ASP A 69 15.42 -2.94 -3.63
CA ASP A 69 16.24 -1.74 -3.82
C ASP A 69 15.77 -0.54 -2.95
N LYS A 70 14.69 -0.71 -2.17
CA LYS A 70 14.09 0.36 -1.37
C LYS A 70 14.45 0.20 0.10
N CYS A 71 14.58 1.32 0.80
CA CYS A 71 14.76 1.31 2.24
C CYS A 71 14.10 2.49 2.93
N VAL A 72 13.71 2.29 4.18
CA VAL A 72 13.21 3.33 5.09
C VAL A 72 14.02 3.28 6.37
N TYR A 73 14.19 4.45 6.98
CA TYR A 73 14.89 4.61 8.25
C TYR A 73 13.94 5.12 9.31
N MET A 74 14.02 4.54 10.50
CA MET A 74 13.16 4.93 11.61
C MET A 74 13.89 4.79 12.94
N LYS A 75 13.33 5.40 13.99
CA LYS A 75 13.85 5.22 15.34
C LYS A 75 13.56 3.80 15.85
N PRO A 76 14.39 3.26 16.73
CA PRO A 76 14.10 1.96 17.34
C PRO A 76 12.78 1.95 18.12
N SER A 77 12.36 3.07 18.71
CA SER A 77 11.03 3.20 19.33
C SER A 77 9.88 3.07 18.31
N THR A 78 10.08 3.52 17.06
CA THR A 78 9.06 3.48 16.01
C THR A 78 8.80 2.05 15.55
N ILE A 79 9.84 1.25 15.32
CA ILE A 79 9.66 -0.16 14.95
C ILE A 79 9.00 -0.96 16.08
N LEU A 80 9.30 -0.64 17.35
CA LEU A 80 8.63 -1.26 18.49
C LEU A 80 7.16 -0.89 18.56
N PHE A 81 6.83 0.39 18.34
CA PHE A 81 5.44 0.85 18.27
C PHE A 81 4.67 0.17 17.13
N MET A 82 5.30 -0.06 15.96
CA MET A 82 4.65 -0.79 14.87
C MET A 82 4.20 -2.20 15.28
N LEU A 83 4.92 -2.89 16.16
CA LEU A 83 4.50 -4.20 16.67
C LEU A 83 3.22 -4.11 17.52
N GLU A 84 2.95 -2.96 18.14
CA GLU A 84 1.72 -2.71 18.90
C GLU A 84 0.50 -2.51 17.97
N LEU A 85 0.74 -2.16 16.70
CA LEU A 85 -0.31 -1.94 15.70
C LEU A 85 -0.80 -3.23 15.02
N GLU A 86 -0.29 -4.41 15.42
CA GLU A 86 -0.64 -5.72 14.86
C GLU A 86 -2.13 -5.87 14.55
N GLN A 87 -2.98 -5.75 15.57
CA GLN A 87 -4.42 -5.97 15.44
C GLN A 87 -5.10 -4.87 14.62
N CYS A 88 -4.64 -3.62 14.71
CA CYS A 88 -5.17 -2.52 13.91
C CYS A 88 -4.87 -2.70 12.42
N VAL A 89 -3.65 -3.13 12.07
CA VAL A 89 -3.24 -3.37 10.69
C VAL A 89 -4.00 -4.56 10.13
N GLU A 90 -4.09 -5.67 10.88
CA GLU A 90 -4.82 -6.86 10.44
C GLU A 90 -6.31 -6.55 10.19
N HIS A 91 -6.98 -5.88 11.13
CA HIS A 91 -8.39 -5.54 10.97
C HIS A 91 -8.62 -4.64 9.75
N THR A 92 -7.82 -3.58 9.62
CA THR A 92 -7.90 -2.67 8.46
C THR A 92 -7.62 -3.39 7.14
N TYR A 93 -6.63 -4.28 7.12
CA TYR A 93 -6.27 -5.04 5.92
C TYR A 93 -7.43 -5.93 5.45
N PHE A 94 -8.04 -6.69 6.35
CA PHE A 94 -9.16 -7.57 6.01
C PHE A 94 -10.42 -6.79 5.65
N ASP A 95 -10.73 -5.69 6.34
CA ASP A 95 -11.85 -4.83 5.99
C ASP A 95 -11.67 -4.27 4.57
N LEU A 96 -10.48 -3.77 4.23
CA LEU A 96 -10.18 -3.30 2.88
C LEU A 96 -10.26 -4.43 1.84
N CYS A 97 -9.82 -5.65 2.19
CA CYS A 97 -9.92 -6.81 1.30
C CYS A 97 -11.38 -7.12 0.93
N GLN A 98 -12.35 -6.88 1.82
CA GLN A 98 -13.77 -7.10 1.52
C GLN A 98 -14.30 -6.15 0.44
N TYR A 99 -13.68 -4.97 0.26
CA TYR A 99 -14.08 -3.98 -0.74
C TYR A 99 -13.44 -4.19 -2.11
N THR A 100 -12.41 -5.03 -2.25
CA THR A 100 -11.66 -5.17 -3.53
C THR A 100 -12.53 -5.66 -4.68
N ASN A 101 -13.50 -6.54 -4.40
CA ASN A 101 -14.48 -6.98 -5.39
C ASN A 101 -15.36 -5.82 -5.84
N ILE A 102 -15.90 -5.04 -4.90
CA ILE A 102 -16.77 -3.89 -5.21
C ILE A 102 -16.00 -2.80 -5.99
N VAL A 103 -14.73 -2.57 -5.65
CA VAL A 103 -13.84 -1.66 -6.38
C VAL A 103 -13.64 -2.17 -7.80
N SER A 104 -13.34 -3.46 -7.97
CA SER A 104 -13.14 -4.07 -9.30
C SER A 104 -14.41 -4.02 -10.15
N ASP A 105 -15.57 -4.38 -9.58
CA ASP A 105 -16.86 -4.34 -10.27
C ASP A 105 -17.21 -2.92 -10.74
N LYS A 106 -16.97 -1.91 -9.90
CA LYS A 106 -17.21 -0.51 -10.26
C LYS A 106 -16.22 0.02 -11.29
N PHE A 107 -14.96 -0.40 -11.20
CA PHE A 107 -13.94 -0.07 -12.19
C PHE A 107 -14.34 -0.65 -13.56
N ASP A 108 -14.67 -1.94 -13.61
CA ASP A 108 -15.09 -2.64 -14.83
C ASP A 108 -16.40 -2.06 -15.39
N TYR A 109 -17.33 -1.67 -14.52
CA TYR A 109 -18.54 -0.95 -14.92
C TYR A 109 -18.20 0.33 -15.69
N PHE A 110 -17.28 1.15 -15.17
CA PHE A 110 -16.89 2.40 -15.84
C PHE A 110 -16.17 2.14 -17.17
N VAL A 111 -15.25 1.17 -17.21
CA VAL A 111 -14.54 0.78 -18.44
C VAL A 111 -15.54 0.31 -19.51
N ASN A 112 -16.44 -0.61 -19.15
CA ASN A 112 -17.44 -1.15 -20.06
C ASN A 112 -18.43 -0.09 -20.52
N TYR A 113 -18.84 0.82 -19.63
CA TYR A 113 -19.73 1.93 -20.00
C TYR A 113 -19.10 2.81 -21.09
N LEU A 114 -17.83 3.18 -20.95
CA LEU A 114 -17.12 3.98 -21.94
C LEU A 114 -17.00 3.25 -23.29
N ARG A 115 -16.64 1.97 -23.26
CA ARG A 115 -16.53 1.12 -24.46
C ARG A 115 -17.86 0.97 -25.20
N GLN A 116 -18.95 0.69 -24.48
CA GLN A 116 -20.29 0.53 -25.05
C GLN A 116 -20.85 1.81 -25.66
N ASN A 117 -20.44 2.97 -25.14
CA ASN A 117 -20.84 4.27 -25.68
C ASN A 117 -19.86 4.79 -26.75
N CYS A 118 -18.92 3.98 -27.22
CA CYS A 118 -17.94 4.32 -28.27
C CYS A 118 -17.19 5.63 -27.99
N ILE A 119 -16.87 5.91 -26.71
CA ILE A 119 -16.12 7.11 -26.35
C ILE A 119 -14.67 6.91 -26.77
N MET A 120 -14.14 7.80 -27.61
CA MET A 120 -12.80 7.63 -28.21
C MET A 120 -11.75 8.63 -27.70
N ASN A 121 -12.16 9.64 -26.93
CA ASN A 121 -11.24 10.68 -26.45
C ASN A 121 -11.26 10.82 -24.93
N LYS A 122 -10.08 11.13 -24.38
CA LYS A 122 -9.86 11.22 -22.92
C LYS A 122 -10.76 12.27 -22.26
N LEU A 123 -10.91 13.45 -22.87
CA LEU A 123 -11.68 14.55 -22.28
C LEU A 123 -13.17 14.19 -22.15
N GLU A 124 -13.75 13.62 -23.20
CA GLU A 124 -15.12 13.15 -23.22
C GLU A 124 -15.31 11.99 -22.25
N ALA A 125 -14.36 11.05 -22.18
CA ALA A 125 -14.42 9.95 -21.22
C ALA A 125 -14.49 10.47 -19.78
N VAL A 126 -13.60 11.38 -19.39
CA VAL A 126 -13.62 12.01 -18.05
C VAL A 126 -14.93 12.74 -17.79
N ASN A 127 -15.44 13.51 -18.75
CA ASN A 127 -16.69 14.24 -18.60
C ASN A 127 -17.91 13.31 -18.47
N THR A 128 -17.93 12.22 -19.23
CA THR A 128 -18.96 11.18 -19.15
C THR A 128 -18.92 10.49 -17.79
N LEU A 129 -17.75 10.06 -17.33
CA LEU A 129 -17.60 9.44 -16.02
C LEU A 129 -18.10 10.35 -14.88
N ARG A 130 -17.77 11.65 -14.92
CA ARG A 130 -18.24 12.66 -13.96
C ARG A 130 -19.76 12.89 -13.95
N ARG A 131 -20.46 12.51 -15.03
CA ARG A 131 -21.92 12.63 -15.12
C ARG A 131 -22.63 11.39 -14.60
N ILE A 132 -22.04 10.21 -14.77
CA ILE A 132 -22.73 8.93 -14.52
C ILE A 132 -22.42 8.32 -13.15
N TYR A 133 -21.31 8.70 -12.51
CA TYR A 133 -20.93 8.09 -11.24
C TYR A 133 -21.93 8.43 -10.12
N ASP A 134 -22.17 7.45 -9.26
CA ASP A 134 -22.98 7.63 -8.06
C ASP A 134 -22.21 8.45 -7.00
N LYS A 135 -22.68 9.69 -6.77
CA LYS A 135 -22.09 10.62 -5.80
C LYS A 135 -22.27 10.19 -4.34
N HIS A 136 -23.16 9.25 -4.07
CA HIS A 136 -23.36 8.68 -2.74
C HIS A 136 -22.46 7.47 -2.48
N SER A 137 -21.81 6.93 -3.52
CA SER A 137 -20.86 5.82 -3.39
C SER A 137 -19.45 6.34 -3.16
N GLY A 138 -18.92 6.17 -1.94
CA GLY A 138 -17.55 6.54 -1.59
C GLY A 138 -16.51 5.96 -2.55
N ILE A 139 -16.63 4.66 -2.88
CA ILE A 139 -15.75 3.98 -3.85
C ILE A 139 -15.86 4.61 -5.24
N ALA A 140 -17.07 4.94 -5.72
CA ALA A 140 -17.21 5.58 -7.02
C ALA A 140 -16.54 6.96 -7.03
N CYS A 141 -16.73 7.76 -5.97
CA CYS A 141 -16.05 9.05 -5.81
C CYS A 141 -14.52 8.89 -5.84
N GLU A 142 -13.96 7.93 -5.09
CA GLU A 142 -12.52 7.66 -5.07
C GLU A 142 -11.98 7.21 -6.43
N LEU A 143 -12.70 6.33 -7.14
CA LEU A 143 -12.32 5.88 -8.48
C LEU A 143 -12.27 7.05 -9.47
N ILE A 144 -13.24 7.96 -9.44
CA ILE A 144 -13.26 9.14 -10.32
C ILE A 144 -12.14 10.14 -9.99
N VAL A 145 -11.70 10.21 -8.72
CA VAL A 145 -10.64 11.15 -8.31
C VAL A 145 -9.26 10.57 -8.57
N TYR A 146 -9.02 9.31 -8.18
CA TYR A 146 -7.68 8.73 -8.12
C TYR A 146 -7.38 7.73 -9.24
N ALA A 147 -8.40 7.10 -9.84
CA ALA A 147 -8.21 6.03 -10.82
C ALA A 147 -8.73 6.39 -12.23
N VAL A 148 -9.23 7.61 -12.44
CA VAL A 148 -9.85 8.01 -13.72
C VAL A 148 -8.92 7.83 -14.92
N ASP A 149 -7.63 8.11 -14.76
CA ASP A 149 -6.66 7.93 -15.83
C ASP A 149 -6.49 6.45 -16.21
N ASN A 150 -6.51 5.54 -15.22
CA ASN A 150 -6.43 4.10 -15.46
C ASN A 150 -7.73 3.60 -16.13
N ILE A 151 -8.90 4.02 -15.64
CA ILE A 151 -10.19 3.67 -16.25
C ILE A 151 -10.23 4.09 -17.72
N VAL A 152 -9.80 5.31 -18.02
CA VAL A 152 -9.77 5.83 -19.39
C VAL A 152 -8.74 5.10 -20.23
N TYR A 153 -7.57 4.79 -19.67
CA TYR A 153 -6.54 4.03 -20.37
C TYR A 153 -7.08 2.66 -20.78
N ASP A 154 -7.64 1.90 -19.84
CA ASP A 154 -8.18 0.55 -20.09
C ASP A 154 -9.35 0.60 -21.08
N ALA A 155 -10.24 1.60 -20.95
CA ALA A 155 -11.36 1.76 -21.88
C ALA A 155 -10.94 2.02 -23.33
N LEU A 156 -9.87 2.80 -23.53
CA LEU A 156 -9.48 3.29 -24.86
C LEU A 156 -8.37 2.47 -25.54
N HIS A 157 -7.52 1.79 -24.76
CA HIS A 157 -6.28 1.18 -25.27
C HIS A 157 -6.19 -0.32 -25.01
N GLU A 158 -6.83 -0.82 -23.96
CA GLU A 158 -6.91 -2.27 -23.73
C GLU A 158 -8.09 -2.84 -24.51
N LYS A 159 -7.86 -3.98 -25.17
CA LYS A 159 -8.86 -4.70 -25.96
C LYS A 159 -9.53 -5.79 -25.14
#